data_AF-A0A7S0WSJ0-F1
#
_entry.id   AF-A0A7S0WSJ0-F1
#
_cell.length_a   1.000
_cell.length_b   1.000
_cell.length_c   1.000
_cell.angle_alpha   90.00
_cell.angle_beta   90.00
_cell.angle_gamma   90.00
#
_symmetry.space_group_name_H-M   'P 1'
#
loop_
_entity.id
_entity.type
_entity.pdbx_description
1 polymer ?
#
loop_
_entity_poly.entity_id
_entity_poly.type
_entity_poly.pdbx_seq_one_letter_code
_entity_poly.pdbx_strand_id
1 'polypeptide(L)'
;QEVDPEEEAAVAVIRARVAERVAALEAVMTDALPAAFALLARLCEVESMVRVLQLVSVLVEVLGVRVAPHLPAIAAALPQAWAFASQHMPAAGSSGASPAKAAASKKDGGSGDTGAVVRLHSALLAVATHLVGKLRRAALSDPQVAATVYPLLHYATSLGSPESECLVEEAFRLWSCALSALPEVPPPLLGLLPHLAAILARGRDNTAALGILESYLLLGAAPSVIPLMDLIQGALVNTVKAAETATIQSLTPATGPGAPGQGGMPAGGMASAAAAAAQRVLSPETAAEAMAASALADVMLQLSPHEVPSLLAPTFRAMAAFVAHPALPAQGLNIKVVNVLEGFLEVLGRVFMVSPAAFAALIPAHDDQHQQQQQHHQGQGGQQGGAAAGPQSRFIDKWLTVASARFLEEVIGVKTMAMLGRYRRRIATASLCALVAAGATPPALLDTPAHTARACTL
;
A
#
# COMPACT_ATOMS: atom_id res chain seq x y z
N GLN A 1 7.56 -15.38 30.85
CA GLN A 1 7.09 -16.68 30.33
C GLN A 1 8.34 -17.47 30.05
N GLU A 2 8.62 -18.49 30.86
CA GLU A 2 9.62 -19.51 30.52
C GLU A 2 9.05 -20.29 29.34
N VAL A 3 9.81 -20.41 28.25
CA VAL A 3 9.45 -21.23 27.09
C VAL A 3 9.50 -22.68 27.54
N ASP A 4 8.50 -23.47 27.15
CA ASP A 4 8.46 -24.90 27.46
C ASP A 4 9.72 -25.58 26.89
N PRO A 5 10.54 -26.26 27.71
CA PRO A 5 11.75 -26.93 27.24
C PRO A 5 11.48 -27.97 26.15
N GLU A 6 10.27 -28.55 26.10
CA GLU A 6 9.87 -29.47 25.03
C GLU A 6 9.69 -28.75 23.68
N GLU A 7 9.11 -27.54 23.70
CA GLU A 7 8.98 -26.71 22.51
C GLU A 7 10.36 -26.29 22.00
N GLU A 8 11.27 -25.90 22.90
CA GLU A 8 12.64 -25.54 22.53
C GLU A 8 13.40 -26.73 21.91
N ALA A 9 13.25 -27.93 22.47
CA ALA A 9 13.86 -29.14 21.92
C ALA A 9 13.29 -29.49 20.54
N ALA A 10 11.97 -29.39 20.34
CA ALA A 10 11.33 -29.63 19.05
C ALA A 10 11.82 -28.64 17.98
N VAL A 11 11.91 -27.34 18.34
CA VAL A 11 12.44 -26.29 17.46
C VAL A 11 13.91 -26.55 17.09
N ALA A 12 14.72 -27.03 18.04
CA ALA A 12 16.12 -27.38 17.78
C ALA A 12 16.27 -28.52 16.77
N VAL A 13 15.46 -29.59 16.91
CA VAL A 13 15.46 -30.73 15.97
C VAL A 13 15.06 -30.30 14.56
N ILE A 14 14.01 -29.46 14.44
CA ILE A 14 13.57 -28.93 13.15
C ILE A 14 14.68 -28.09 12.51
N ARG A 15 15.32 -27.21 13.30
CA ARG A 15 16.42 -26.35 12.82
C ARG A 15 17.60 -27.18 12.30
N ALA A 16 17.99 -28.24 13.02
CA ALA A 16 19.07 -29.13 12.60
C ALA A 16 18.74 -29.84 11.27
N ARG A 17 17.51 -30.36 11.12
CA ARG A 17 17.06 -31.00 9.89
C ARG A 17 17.02 -30.04 8.70
N VAL A 18 16.60 -28.79 8.92
CA VAL A 18 16.62 -27.76 7.87
C VAL A 18 18.06 -27.45 7.47
N ALA A 19 18.98 -27.30 8.43
CA ALA A 19 20.39 -27.05 8.16
C ALA A 19 21.05 -28.18 7.34
N GLU A 20 20.76 -29.45 7.68
CA GLU A 20 21.25 -30.61 6.93
C GLU A 20 20.76 -30.60 5.47
N ARG A 21 19.45 -30.40 5.26
CA ARG A 21 18.86 -30.34 3.90
C ARG A 21 19.43 -29.21 3.06
N VAL A 22 19.68 -28.07 3.70
CA VAL A 22 20.28 -26.90 3.08
C VAL A 22 21.74 -27.16 2.68
N ALA A 23 22.53 -27.80 3.54
CA ALA A 23 23.91 -28.17 3.22
C ALA A 23 23.97 -29.21 2.07
N ALA A 24 23.06 -30.18 2.08
CA ALA A 24 22.94 -31.13 0.97
C ALA A 24 22.56 -30.44 -0.35
N LEU A 25 21.67 -29.43 -0.29
CA LEU A 25 21.33 -28.63 -1.46
C LEU A 25 22.55 -27.84 -1.96
N GLU A 26 23.26 -27.13 -1.08
CA GLU A 26 24.47 -26.35 -1.42
C GLU A 26 25.51 -27.19 -2.16
N ALA A 27 25.74 -28.44 -1.72
CA ALA A 27 26.67 -29.36 -2.38
C ALA A 27 26.29 -29.64 -3.84
N VAL A 28 25.00 -29.80 -4.13
CA VAL A 28 24.48 -30.04 -5.48
C VAL A 28 24.42 -28.76 -6.33
N MET A 29 24.29 -27.60 -5.69
CA MET A 29 24.06 -26.31 -6.37
C MET A 29 25.25 -25.79 -7.16
N THR A 30 26.46 -26.17 -6.76
CA THR A 30 27.69 -25.84 -7.49
C THR A 30 27.62 -26.32 -8.94
N ASP A 31 26.97 -27.47 -9.17
CA ASP A 31 26.80 -28.04 -10.50
C ASP A 31 25.43 -27.68 -11.12
N ALA A 32 24.37 -27.64 -10.30
CA ALA A 32 23.01 -27.46 -10.81
C ALA A 32 22.73 -26.07 -11.39
N LEU A 33 23.22 -24.99 -10.75
CA LEU A 33 22.97 -23.62 -11.23
C LEU A 33 23.64 -23.39 -12.60
N PRO A 34 24.95 -23.67 -12.78
CA PRO A 34 25.57 -23.60 -14.10
C PRO A 34 24.89 -24.49 -15.14
N ALA A 35 24.51 -25.73 -14.77
CA ALA A 35 23.82 -26.65 -15.68
C ALA A 35 22.44 -26.11 -16.11
N ALA A 36 21.69 -25.48 -15.20
CA ALA A 36 20.41 -24.87 -15.50
C ALA A 36 20.56 -23.71 -16.52
N PHE A 37 21.55 -22.84 -16.36
CA PHE A 37 21.80 -21.76 -17.34
C PHE A 37 22.37 -22.28 -18.66
N ALA A 38 23.23 -23.30 -18.62
CA ALA A 38 23.70 -23.96 -19.84
C ALA A 38 22.55 -24.64 -20.61
N LEU A 39 21.57 -25.22 -19.89
CA LEU A 39 20.33 -25.73 -20.48
C LEU A 39 19.50 -24.59 -21.06
N LEU A 40 19.31 -23.49 -20.32
CA LEU A 40 18.55 -22.32 -20.76
C LEU A 40 19.05 -21.77 -22.10
N ALA A 41 20.37 -21.69 -22.29
CA ALA A 41 20.99 -21.22 -23.54
C ALA A 41 20.75 -22.15 -24.74
N ARG A 42 20.34 -23.40 -24.52
CA ARG A 42 20.09 -24.42 -25.55
C ARG A 42 18.61 -24.64 -25.84
N LEU A 43 17.72 -24.09 -25.01
CA LEU A 43 16.28 -24.24 -25.18
C LEU A 43 15.75 -23.26 -26.23
N CYS A 44 14.90 -23.76 -27.12
CA CYS A 44 14.18 -22.94 -28.10
C CYS A 44 12.72 -22.71 -27.68
N GLU A 45 12.17 -23.58 -26.83
CA GLU A 45 10.78 -23.52 -26.39
C GLU A 45 10.64 -22.62 -25.16
N VAL A 46 9.80 -21.58 -25.29
CA VAL A 46 9.57 -20.58 -24.24
C VAL A 46 9.11 -21.23 -22.92
N GLU A 47 8.21 -22.21 -22.97
CA GLU A 47 7.73 -22.90 -21.76
C GLU A 47 8.85 -23.64 -21.01
N SER A 48 9.74 -24.31 -21.74
CA SER A 48 10.88 -24.99 -21.15
C SER A 48 11.81 -23.98 -20.47
N MET A 49 12.02 -22.81 -21.09
CA MET A 49 12.80 -21.72 -20.49
C MET A 49 12.15 -21.17 -19.22
N VAL A 50 10.83 -20.97 -19.23
CA VAL A 50 10.06 -20.56 -18.04
C VAL A 50 10.28 -21.54 -16.90
N ARG A 51 10.20 -22.85 -17.14
CA ARG A 51 10.42 -23.87 -16.10
C ARG A 51 11.83 -23.84 -15.53
N VAL A 52 12.84 -23.64 -16.39
CA VAL A 52 14.23 -23.51 -15.94
C VAL A 52 14.44 -22.24 -15.11
N LEU A 53 13.89 -21.09 -15.53
CA LEU A 53 13.97 -19.85 -14.75
C LEU A 53 13.21 -19.96 -13.42
N GLN A 54 12.06 -20.61 -13.38
CA GLN A 54 11.34 -20.90 -12.14
C GLN A 54 12.16 -21.76 -11.19
N LEU A 55 12.83 -22.81 -11.70
CA LEU A 55 13.76 -23.61 -10.92
C LEU A 55 14.89 -22.74 -10.34
N VAL A 56 15.56 -21.94 -11.19
CA VAL A 56 16.62 -21.02 -10.74
C VAL A 56 16.11 -20.07 -9.66
N SER A 57 14.91 -19.51 -9.83
CA SER A 57 14.29 -18.60 -8.86
C SER A 57 14.09 -19.25 -7.49
N VAL A 58 13.59 -20.50 -7.46
CA VAL A 58 13.44 -21.28 -6.22
C VAL A 58 14.81 -21.60 -5.60
N LEU A 59 15.81 -21.96 -6.41
CA LEU A 59 17.15 -22.25 -5.92
C LEU A 59 17.79 -21.02 -5.25
N VAL A 60 17.67 -19.84 -5.88
CA VAL A 60 18.13 -18.56 -5.31
C VAL A 60 17.39 -18.26 -3.99
N GLU A 61 16.08 -18.48 -3.94
CA GLU A 61 15.26 -18.22 -2.76
C GLU A 61 15.67 -19.10 -1.57
N VAL A 62 15.84 -20.41 -1.79
CA VAL A 62 16.19 -21.39 -0.76
C VAL A 62 17.62 -21.21 -0.26
N LEU A 63 18.57 -20.90 -1.15
CA LEU A 63 19.96 -20.65 -0.75
C LEU A 63 20.12 -19.35 0.02
N GLY A 64 19.29 -18.35 -0.27
CA GLY A 64 19.38 -17.05 0.36
C GLY A 64 20.72 -16.38 0.05
N VAL A 65 21.40 -15.87 1.08
CA VAL A 65 22.72 -15.22 0.94
C VAL A 65 23.82 -16.15 0.42
N ARG A 66 23.64 -17.47 0.52
CA ARG A 66 24.65 -18.46 0.15
C ARG A 66 24.77 -18.68 -1.34
N VAL A 67 23.90 -18.05 -2.14
CA VAL A 67 24.04 -18.03 -3.60
C VAL A 67 25.19 -17.13 -4.06
N ALA A 68 25.78 -16.31 -3.17
CA ALA A 68 26.82 -15.34 -3.50
C ALA A 68 28.02 -15.91 -4.30
N PRO A 69 28.58 -17.10 -3.98
CA PRO A 69 29.69 -17.68 -4.76
C PRO A 69 29.32 -18.01 -6.21
N HIS A 70 28.02 -18.19 -6.50
CA HIS A 70 27.50 -18.50 -7.83
C HIS A 70 27.06 -17.25 -8.61
N LEU A 71 27.16 -16.05 -8.00
CA LEU A 71 26.77 -14.79 -8.63
C LEU A 71 27.45 -14.58 -10.00
N PRO A 72 28.77 -14.83 -10.19
CA PRO A 72 29.39 -14.63 -11.51
C PRO A 72 28.78 -15.50 -12.63
N ALA A 73 28.39 -16.73 -12.31
CA ALA A 73 27.75 -17.63 -13.28
C ALA A 73 26.32 -17.16 -13.62
N ILE A 74 25.55 -16.74 -12.60
CA ILE A 74 24.21 -16.15 -12.78
C ILE A 74 24.30 -14.87 -13.61
N ALA A 75 25.23 -13.98 -13.25
CA ALA A 75 25.51 -12.71 -13.91
C ALA A 75 25.84 -12.90 -15.40
N ALA A 76 26.66 -13.90 -15.75
CA ALA A 76 26.99 -14.19 -17.14
C ALA A 76 25.79 -14.68 -17.99
N ALA A 77 24.80 -15.32 -17.36
CA ALA A 77 23.68 -15.95 -18.06
C ALA A 77 22.43 -15.07 -18.16
N LEU A 78 22.17 -14.22 -17.16
CA LEU A 78 20.98 -13.34 -17.12
C LEU A 78 20.82 -12.45 -18.36
N PRO A 79 21.87 -11.77 -18.88
CA PRO A 79 21.75 -10.95 -20.08
C PRO A 79 21.31 -11.75 -21.31
N GLN A 80 21.72 -13.02 -21.42
CA GLN A 80 21.34 -13.88 -22.54
C GLN A 80 19.87 -14.27 -22.46
N ALA A 81 19.39 -14.62 -21.26
CA ALA A 81 17.98 -14.90 -21.00
C ALA A 81 17.11 -13.67 -21.31
N TRP A 82 17.56 -12.48 -20.93
CA TRP A 82 16.91 -11.22 -21.25
C TRP A 82 16.90 -10.91 -22.75
N ALA A 83 18.04 -11.06 -23.42
CA ALA A 83 18.15 -10.82 -24.86
C ALA A 83 17.20 -11.74 -25.65
N PHE A 84 17.10 -13.01 -25.25
CA PHE A 84 16.14 -13.94 -25.84
C PHE A 84 14.69 -13.50 -25.59
N ALA A 85 14.34 -13.14 -24.36
CA ALA A 85 13.00 -12.67 -24.03
C ALA A 85 12.63 -11.39 -24.79
N SER A 86 13.60 -10.48 -24.97
CA SER A 86 13.43 -9.23 -25.70
C SER A 86 13.27 -9.42 -27.21
N GLN A 87 13.91 -10.42 -27.81
CA GLN A 87 13.72 -10.73 -29.24
C GLN A 87 12.29 -11.16 -29.58
N HIS A 88 11.55 -11.69 -28.58
CA HIS A 88 10.16 -12.08 -28.73
C HIS A 88 9.19 -10.94 -28.38
N MET A 89 9.68 -9.73 -28.10
CA MET A 89 8.82 -8.57 -27.94
C MET A 89 8.19 -8.19 -29.29
N PRO A 90 6.87 -7.97 -29.34
CA PRO A 90 6.25 -7.40 -30.52
C PRO A 90 6.91 -6.05 -30.79
N ALA A 91 7.45 -5.86 -32.00
CA ALA A 91 8.08 -4.62 -32.39
C ALA A 91 7.12 -3.46 -32.12
N ALA A 92 7.50 -2.54 -31.24
CA ALA A 92 6.65 -1.49 -30.67
C ALA A 92 6.04 -0.49 -31.69
N GLY A 93 6.21 -0.72 -33.00
CA GLY A 93 5.74 0.14 -34.09
C GLY A 93 4.81 -0.52 -35.12
N SER A 94 4.46 -1.80 -35.04
CA SER A 94 3.59 -2.44 -36.05
C SER A 94 2.08 -2.31 -35.78
N SER A 95 1.66 -1.59 -34.75
CA SER A 95 0.25 -1.43 -34.34
C SER A 95 -0.49 -0.29 -35.05
N GLY A 96 0.03 0.26 -36.16
CA GLY A 96 -0.68 1.23 -37.01
C GLY A 96 -1.94 0.70 -37.72
N ALA A 97 -2.37 -0.53 -37.42
CA ALA A 97 -3.62 -1.09 -37.91
C ALA A 97 -4.81 -0.51 -37.14
N SER A 98 -5.65 0.25 -37.83
CA SER A 98 -6.85 0.90 -37.32
C SER A 98 -7.72 -0.02 -36.43
N PRO A 99 -8.16 0.45 -35.24
CA PRO A 99 -8.89 -0.37 -34.25
C PRO A 99 -10.24 -0.93 -34.75
N ALA A 100 -10.75 -0.46 -35.90
CA ALA A 100 -12.02 -0.91 -36.47
C ALA A 100 -11.99 -2.32 -37.11
N LYS A 101 -10.81 -2.89 -37.43
CA LYS A 101 -10.72 -4.23 -38.04
C LYS A 101 -10.34 -5.37 -37.07
N ALA A 102 -9.89 -5.05 -35.87
CA ALA A 102 -9.44 -6.04 -34.88
C ALA A 102 -10.59 -6.86 -34.25
N ALA A 103 -11.83 -6.35 -34.27
CA ALA A 103 -12.98 -7.04 -33.67
C ALA A 103 -13.51 -8.22 -34.51
N ALA A 104 -13.21 -8.29 -35.80
CA ALA A 104 -13.76 -9.31 -36.71
C ALA A 104 -12.90 -10.57 -36.88
N SER A 105 -11.63 -10.55 -36.45
CA SER A 105 -10.66 -11.65 -36.65
C SER A 105 -10.42 -12.50 -35.38
N LYS A 106 -11.43 -12.60 -34.50
CA LYS A 106 -11.28 -13.23 -33.18
C LYS A 106 -11.39 -14.77 -33.18
N LYS A 107 -11.38 -15.43 -34.35
CA LYS A 107 -11.74 -16.86 -34.43
C LYS A 107 -10.57 -17.84 -34.64
N ASP A 108 -9.38 -17.39 -35.02
CA ASP A 108 -8.25 -18.29 -35.29
C ASP A 108 -7.05 -18.02 -34.36
N GLY A 109 -6.98 -18.77 -33.26
CA GLY A 109 -5.77 -19.43 -32.71
C GLY A 109 -4.54 -18.64 -32.23
N GLY A 110 -4.36 -17.36 -32.53
CA GLY A 110 -3.06 -16.66 -32.34
C GLY A 110 -2.74 -16.09 -30.94
N SER A 111 -3.62 -16.27 -29.94
CA SER A 111 -3.44 -15.66 -28.61
C SER A 111 -2.44 -16.40 -27.69
N GLY A 112 -1.88 -17.53 -28.13
CA GLY A 112 -1.02 -18.39 -27.30
C GLY A 112 0.36 -17.79 -27.00
N ASP A 113 0.96 -17.12 -27.99
CA ASP A 113 2.38 -16.74 -27.94
C ASP A 113 2.64 -15.53 -27.05
N THR A 114 1.76 -14.51 -27.08
CA THR A 114 1.85 -13.37 -26.16
C THR A 114 1.85 -13.81 -24.70
N GLY A 115 1.01 -14.80 -24.35
CA GLY A 115 0.97 -15.33 -23.00
C GLY A 115 2.27 -16.05 -22.59
N ALA A 116 2.91 -16.76 -23.51
CA ALA A 116 4.18 -17.44 -23.23
C ALA A 116 5.32 -16.45 -23.00
N VAL A 117 5.39 -15.38 -23.80
CA VAL A 117 6.39 -14.32 -23.65
C VAL A 117 6.21 -13.57 -22.33
N VAL A 118 4.97 -13.25 -21.92
CA VAL A 118 4.69 -12.65 -20.61
C VAL A 118 5.15 -13.56 -19.47
N ARG A 119 4.88 -14.87 -19.55
CA ARG A 119 5.35 -15.85 -18.55
C ARG A 119 6.88 -15.87 -18.44
N LEU A 120 7.58 -15.77 -19.57
CA LEU A 120 9.05 -15.73 -19.60
C LEU A 120 9.59 -14.47 -18.90
N HIS A 121 9.00 -13.30 -19.19
CA HIS A 121 9.35 -12.05 -18.53
C HIS A 121 9.05 -12.07 -17.02
N SER A 122 7.89 -12.58 -16.62
CA SER A 122 7.53 -12.74 -15.19
C SER A 122 8.51 -13.69 -14.47
N ALA A 123 8.90 -14.81 -15.11
CA ALA A 123 9.90 -15.71 -14.54
C ALA A 123 11.28 -15.05 -14.37
N LEU A 124 11.69 -14.21 -15.32
CA LEU A 124 12.94 -13.44 -15.23
C LEU A 124 12.87 -12.36 -14.13
N LEU A 125 11.74 -11.66 -14.02
CA LEU A 125 11.46 -10.71 -12.93
C LEU A 125 11.55 -11.40 -11.57
N ALA A 126 11.02 -12.62 -11.44
CA ALA A 126 11.09 -13.40 -10.21
C ALA A 126 12.53 -13.76 -9.83
N VAL A 127 13.33 -14.28 -10.79
CA VAL A 127 14.76 -14.58 -10.55
C VAL A 127 15.51 -13.32 -10.12
N ALA A 128 15.30 -12.20 -10.83
CA ALA A 128 15.92 -10.92 -10.49
C ALA A 128 15.51 -10.44 -9.09
N THR A 129 14.21 -10.56 -8.75
CA THR A 129 13.68 -10.14 -7.43
C THR A 129 14.30 -10.95 -6.32
N HIS A 130 14.39 -12.27 -6.47
CA HIS A 130 15.03 -13.13 -5.47
C HIS A 130 16.53 -12.85 -5.37
N LEU A 131 17.24 -12.69 -6.50
CA LEU A 131 18.67 -12.42 -6.51
C LEU A 131 19.00 -11.09 -5.80
N VAL A 132 18.30 -10.01 -6.18
CA VAL A 132 18.45 -8.70 -5.55
C VAL A 132 18.01 -8.74 -4.08
N GLY A 133 16.93 -9.46 -3.75
CA GLY A 133 16.44 -9.54 -2.37
C GLY A 133 17.40 -10.27 -1.44
N LYS A 134 18.08 -11.32 -1.93
CA LYS A 134 19.01 -12.10 -1.11
C LYS A 134 20.41 -11.50 -1.06
N LEU A 135 20.93 -10.98 -2.17
CA LEU A 135 22.29 -10.46 -2.25
C LEU A 135 22.38 -8.93 -2.09
N ARG A 136 21.24 -8.24 -2.14
CA ARG A 136 21.11 -6.78 -1.98
C ARG A 136 22.10 -6.04 -2.89
N ARG A 137 22.91 -5.14 -2.29
CA ARG A 137 23.93 -4.35 -2.99
C ARG A 137 24.89 -5.20 -3.82
N ALA A 138 25.24 -6.42 -3.40
CA ALA A 138 26.19 -7.26 -4.14
C ALA A 138 25.65 -7.65 -5.54
N ALA A 139 24.36 -7.96 -5.66
CA ALA A 139 23.74 -8.26 -6.96
C ALA A 139 23.71 -7.03 -7.86
N LEU A 140 23.29 -5.87 -7.36
CA LEU A 140 23.16 -4.64 -8.16
C LEU A 140 24.51 -3.97 -8.47
N SER A 141 25.57 -4.31 -7.74
CA SER A 141 26.93 -3.86 -8.05
C SER A 141 27.58 -4.69 -9.17
N ASP A 142 27.03 -5.87 -9.49
CA ASP A 142 27.47 -6.65 -10.65
C ASP A 142 26.93 -6.01 -11.95
N PRO A 143 27.80 -5.61 -12.89
CA PRO A 143 27.37 -4.91 -14.11
C PRO A 143 26.43 -5.73 -15.00
N GLN A 144 26.56 -7.06 -15.03
CA GLN A 144 25.74 -7.89 -15.91
C GLN A 144 24.33 -8.10 -15.32
N VAL A 145 24.25 -8.25 -14.00
CA VAL A 145 22.96 -8.26 -13.30
C VAL A 145 22.26 -6.92 -13.47
N ALA A 146 22.97 -5.81 -13.24
CA ALA A 146 22.43 -4.46 -13.44
C ALA A 146 21.95 -4.22 -14.90
N ALA A 147 22.74 -4.67 -15.88
CA ALA A 147 22.40 -4.59 -17.31
C ALA A 147 21.16 -5.41 -17.69
N THR A 148 20.74 -6.36 -16.85
CA THR A 148 19.49 -7.12 -17.02
C THR A 148 18.35 -6.49 -16.24
N VAL A 149 18.57 -6.15 -14.97
CA VAL A 149 17.54 -5.65 -14.04
C VAL A 149 16.95 -4.32 -14.52
N TYR A 150 17.78 -3.34 -14.90
CA TYR A 150 17.26 -2.02 -15.24
C TYR A 150 16.44 -1.99 -16.54
N PRO A 151 16.88 -2.62 -17.65
CA PRO A 151 16.05 -2.71 -18.85
C PRO A 151 14.77 -3.50 -18.64
N LEU A 152 14.83 -4.58 -17.84
CA LEU A 152 13.66 -5.38 -17.50
C LEU A 152 12.63 -4.56 -16.71
N LEU A 153 13.07 -3.79 -15.71
CA LEU A 153 12.21 -2.85 -15.00
C LEU A 153 11.62 -1.79 -15.93
N HIS A 154 12.44 -1.19 -16.80
CA HIS A 154 11.99 -0.19 -17.75
C HIS A 154 10.90 -0.74 -18.67
N TYR A 155 11.09 -1.94 -19.21
CA TYR A 155 10.08 -2.61 -20.04
C TYR A 155 8.79 -2.90 -19.27
N ALA A 156 8.90 -3.56 -18.12
CA ALA A 156 7.74 -4.03 -17.36
C ALA A 156 6.94 -2.90 -16.70
N THR A 157 7.53 -1.72 -16.54
CA THR A 157 6.85 -0.52 -16.02
C THR A 157 6.42 0.48 -17.11
N SER A 158 6.81 0.26 -18.37
CA SER A 158 6.38 1.08 -19.50
C SER A 158 4.93 0.75 -19.86
N LEU A 159 3.98 1.49 -19.28
CA LEU A 159 2.56 1.32 -19.58
C LEU A 159 2.26 1.57 -21.07
N GLY A 160 1.22 0.90 -21.59
CA GLY A 160 0.75 1.06 -22.96
C GLY A 160 0.81 -0.21 -23.83
N SER A 161 1.38 -1.30 -23.32
CA SER A 161 1.32 -2.63 -23.94
C SER A 161 0.51 -3.60 -23.08
N PRO A 162 -0.24 -4.55 -23.67
CA PRO A 162 -0.93 -5.57 -22.89
C PRO A 162 0.04 -6.47 -22.11
N GLU A 163 1.28 -6.63 -22.57
CA GLU A 163 2.30 -7.38 -21.87
C GLU A 163 2.77 -6.66 -20.60
N SER A 164 3.11 -5.38 -20.68
CA SER A 164 3.55 -4.60 -19.52
C SER A 164 2.46 -4.46 -18.46
N GLU A 165 1.20 -4.36 -18.87
CA GLU A 165 0.03 -4.41 -17.98
C GLU A 165 -0.02 -5.70 -17.13
N CYS A 166 0.40 -6.84 -17.69
CA CYS A 166 0.46 -8.11 -16.97
C CYS A 166 1.73 -8.29 -16.11
N LEU A 167 2.76 -7.46 -16.31
CA LEU A 167 4.05 -7.58 -15.64
C LEU A 167 4.27 -6.55 -14.53
N VAL A 168 3.41 -5.53 -14.45
CA VAL A 168 3.61 -4.36 -13.60
C VAL A 168 3.68 -4.74 -12.12
N GLU A 169 2.91 -5.75 -11.67
CA GLU A 169 2.89 -6.17 -10.26
C GLU A 169 4.24 -6.79 -9.85
N GLU A 170 4.78 -7.71 -10.64
CA GLU A 170 6.11 -8.28 -10.42
C GLU A 170 7.21 -7.23 -10.58
N ALA A 171 7.03 -6.27 -11.49
CA ALA A 171 7.96 -5.16 -11.65
C ALA A 171 8.03 -4.29 -10.39
N PHE A 172 6.90 -4.02 -9.72
CA PHE A 172 6.92 -3.31 -8.44
C PHE A 172 7.67 -4.07 -7.37
N ARG A 173 7.52 -5.40 -7.30
CA ARG A 173 8.27 -6.22 -6.33
C ARG A 173 9.78 -6.11 -6.57
N LEU A 174 10.22 -6.21 -7.83
CA LEU A 174 11.62 -6.02 -8.18
C LEU A 174 12.10 -4.60 -7.88
N TRP A 175 11.29 -3.59 -8.18
CA TRP A 175 11.64 -2.18 -7.99
C TRP A 175 11.80 -1.83 -6.51
N SER A 176 10.82 -2.16 -5.67
CA SER A 176 10.91 -2.00 -4.22
C SER A 176 12.11 -2.75 -3.65
N CYS A 177 12.34 -3.99 -4.14
CA CYS A 177 13.50 -4.77 -3.74
C CYS A 177 14.82 -4.08 -4.10
N ALA A 178 14.92 -3.50 -5.29
CA ALA A 178 16.11 -2.78 -5.75
C ALA A 178 16.39 -1.51 -4.94
N LEU A 179 15.34 -0.72 -4.63
CA LEU A 179 15.48 0.46 -3.77
C LEU A 179 15.94 0.07 -2.36
N SER A 180 15.35 -0.98 -1.78
CA SER A 180 15.72 -1.47 -0.44
C SER A 180 17.13 -2.08 -0.35
N ALA A 181 17.76 -2.37 -1.50
CA ALA A 181 19.07 -3.00 -1.60
C ALA A 181 20.22 -1.99 -1.64
N LEU A 182 19.94 -0.71 -1.88
CA LEU A 182 20.93 0.33 -2.11
C LEU A 182 20.86 1.44 -1.04
N PRO A 183 21.98 2.08 -0.71
CA PRO A 183 22.01 3.20 0.24
C PRO A 183 21.57 4.54 -0.39
N GLU A 184 21.56 4.62 -1.72
CA GLU A 184 21.19 5.80 -2.51
C GLU A 184 20.51 5.35 -3.80
N VAL A 185 19.76 6.25 -4.45
CA VAL A 185 19.07 5.93 -5.70
C VAL A 185 20.01 6.10 -6.91
N PRO A 186 20.35 5.04 -7.64
CA PRO A 186 21.22 5.13 -8.79
C PRO A 186 20.49 5.77 -10.00
N PRO A 187 21.21 6.41 -10.94
CA PRO A 187 20.59 7.08 -12.09
C PRO A 187 19.63 6.23 -12.93
N PRO A 188 19.87 4.93 -13.19
CA PRO A 188 18.92 4.09 -13.91
C PRO A 188 17.55 3.97 -13.23
N LEU A 189 17.50 3.95 -11.88
CA LEU A 189 16.24 3.94 -11.15
C LEU A 189 15.58 5.32 -11.15
N LEU A 190 16.33 6.43 -11.16
CA LEU A 190 15.75 7.76 -11.37
C LEU A 190 15.07 7.87 -12.75
N GLY A 191 15.62 7.19 -13.76
CA GLY A 191 15.03 7.09 -15.10
C GLY A 191 13.65 6.42 -15.16
N LEU A 192 13.21 5.73 -14.09
CA LEU A 192 11.88 5.11 -14.01
C LEU A 192 10.79 6.05 -13.45
N LEU A 193 11.15 7.23 -12.95
CA LEU A 193 10.18 8.19 -12.40
C LEU A 193 9.09 8.62 -13.41
N PRO A 194 9.36 8.80 -14.72
CA PRO A 194 8.31 9.02 -15.71
C PRO A 194 7.29 7.87 -15.79
N HIS A 195 7.73 6.62 -15.59
CA HIS A 195 6.81 5.47 -15.55
C HIS A 195 5.94 5.51 -14.29
N LEU A 196 6.51 5.90 -13.15
CA LEU A 196 5.76 6.11 -11.92
C LEU A 196 4.69 7.18 -12.09
N ALA A 197 5.00 8.26 -12.83
CA ALA A 197 4.03 9.30 -13.17
C ALA A 197 2.81 8.73 -13.93
N ALA A 198 3.07 7.90 -14.94
CA ALA A 198 2.02 7.25 -15.72
C ALA A 198 1.19 6.27 -14.87
N ILE A 199 1.82 5.54 -13.96
CA ILE A 199 1.18 4.61 -13.03
C ILE A 199 0.28 5.36 -12.04
N LEU A 200 0.76 6.45 -11.45
CA LEU A 200 -0.04 7.29 -10.55
C LEU A 200 -1.24 7.92 -11.27
N ALA A 201 -1.05 8.38 -12.51
CA ALA A 201 -2.13 8.91 -13.33
C ALA A 201 -3.22 7.85 -13.64
N ARG A 202 -2.84 6.58 -13.74
CA ARG A 202 -3.77 5.44 -13.92
C ARG A 202 -4.59 5.14 -12.67
N GLY A 203 -4.00 5.30 -11.48
CA GLY A 203 -4.69 5.21 -10.19
C GLY A 203 -5.13 3.81 -9.76
N ARG A 204 -4.60 2.73 -10.36
CA ARG A 204 -4.96 1.34 -10.01
C ARG A 204 -3.97 0.66 -9.04
N ASP A 205 -2.74 1.14 -8.99
CA ASP A 205 -1.65 0.48 -8.28
C ASP A 205 -1.06 1.40 -7.21
N ASN A 206 -1.92 2.26 -6.64
CA ASN A 206 -1.49 3.32 -5.75
C ASN A 206 -0.75 2.75 -4.53
N THR A 207 -1.17 1.61 -3.97
CA THR A 207 -0.45 0.99 -2.84
C THR A 207 1.04 0.79 -3.15
N ALA A 208 1.36 0.17 -4.28
CA ALA A 208 2.74 -0.11 -4.66
C ALA A 208 3.47 1.17 -5.10
N ALA A 209 2.83 2.02 -5.91
CA ALA A 209 3.41 3.26 -6.40
C ALA A 209 3.77 4.23 -5.26
N LEU A 210 2.90 4.38 -4.26
CA LEU A 210 3.13 5.23 -3.09
C LEU A 210 4.26 4.68 -2.20
N GLY A 211 4.34 3.35 -1.99
CA GLY A 211 5.46 2.74 -1.26
C GLY A 211 6.81 2.85 -1.99
N ILE A 212 6.80 2.83 -3.32
CA ILE A 212 7.99 3.11 -4.12
C ILE A 212 8.41 4.57 -3.96
N LEU A 213 7.49 5.54 -4.07
CA LEU A 213 7.77 6.96 -3.82
C LEU A 213 8.35 7.19 -2.43
N GLU A 214 7.78 6.56 -1.41
CA GLU A 214 8.28 6.61 -0.03
C GLU A 214 9.76 6.19 0.02
N SER A 215 10.10 5.10 -0.67
CA SER A 215 11.48 4.60 -0.75
C SER A 215 12.42 5.60 -1.46
N TYR A 216 11.98 6.27 -2.53
CA TYR A 216 12.78 7.34 -3.17
C TYR A 216 13.06 8.49 -2.20
N LEU A 217 12.04 8.93 -1.45
CA LEU A 217 12.18 10.03 -0.49
C LEU A 217 13.13 9.65 0.66
N LEU A 218 13.00 8.45 1.22
CA LEU A 218 13.87 7.95 2.29
C LEU A 218 15.33 7.77 1.84
N LEU A 219 15.56 7.51 0.55
CA LEU A 219 16.89 7.43 -0.06
C LEU A 219 17.44 8.78 -0.52
N GLY A 220 16.81 9.89 -0.13
CA GLY A 220 17.29 11.26 -0.41
C GLY A 220 17.03 11.74 -1.85
N ALA A 221 16.19 11.05 -2.63
CA ALA A 221 15.87 11.44 -4.00
C ALA A 221 14.72 12.47 -4.10
N ALA A 222 14.45 13.21 -3.02
CA ALA A 222 13.40 14.24 -2.99
C ALA A 222 13.47 15.23 -4.17
N PRO A 223 14.65 15.77 -4.58
CA PRO A 223 14.72 16.69 -5.72
C PRO A 223 14.21 16.10 -7.04
N SER A 224 14.39 14.80 -7.25
CA SER A 224 13.92 14.10 -8.45
C SER A 224 12.43 13.78 -8.40
N VAL A 225 11.83 13.75 -7.21
CA VAL A 225 10.39 13.49 -7.01
C VAL A 225 9.55 14.77 -7.14
N ILE A 226 10.13 15.96 -6.91
CA ILE A 226 9.44 17.26 -7.02
C ILE A 226 8.61 17.42 -8.32
N PRO A 227 9.09 17.05 -9.52
CA PRO A 227 8.30 17.16 -10.75
C PRO A 227 7.01 16.33 -10.75
N LEU A 228 6.89 15.33 -9.88
CA LEU A 228 5.70 14.48 -9.73
C LEU A 228 4.73 14.98 -8.67
N MET A 229 5.03 16.09 -8.00
CA MET A 229 4.32 16.47 -6.76
C MET A 229 2.82 16.67 -6.95
N ASP A 230 2.39 17.30 -8.04
CA ASP A 230 0.97 17.50 -8.35
C ASP A 230 0.23 16.16 -8.55
N LEU A 231 0.89 15.19 -9.21
CA LEU A 231 0.36 13.84 -9.41
C LEU A 231 0.28 13.07 -8.08
N ILE A 232 1.31 13.19 -7.23
CA ILE A 232 1.35 12.58 -5.91
C ILE A 232 0.20 13.12 -5.06
N GLN A 233 0.05 14.45 -5.00
CA GLN A 233 -1.03 15.09 -4.28
C GLN A 233 -2.40 14.64 -4.78
N GLY A 234 -2.61 14.58 -6.10
CA GLY A 234 -3.84 14.07 -6.70
C GLY A 234 -4.13 12.62 -6.32
N ALA A 235 -3.12 11.74 -6.41
CA ALA A 235 -3.24 10.34 -6.03
C ALA A 235 -3.57 10.15 -4.54
N LEU A 236 -2.93 10.92 -3.65
CA LEU A 236 -3.20 10.90 -2.22
C LEU A 236 -4.64 11.32 -1.90
N VAL A 237 -5.11 12.45 -2.47
CA VAL A 237 -6.50 12.92 -2.29
C VAL A 237 -7.51 11.88 -2.79
N ASN A 238 -7.28 11.32 -3.97
CA ASN A 238 -8.17 10.32 -4.56
C ASN A 238 -8.23 9.04 -3.70
N THR A 239 -7.08 8.59 -3.19
CA THR A 239 -6.98 7.42 -2.31
C THR A 239 -7.75 7.62 -1.00
N VAL A 240 -7.59 8.78 -0.36
CA VAL A 240 -8.33 9.10 0.88
C VAL A 240 -9.84 9.15 0.62
N LYS A 241 -10.28 9.78 -0.47
CA LYS A 241 -11.71 9.85 -0.84
C LYS A 241 -12.30 8.48 -1.21
N ALA A 242 -11.52 7.62 -1.85
CA ALA A 242 -11.94 6.26 -2.15
C ALA A 242 -12.16 5.45 -0.87
N ALA A 243 -11.24 5.57 0.10
CA ALA A 243 -11.38 4.94 1.42
C ALA A 243 -12.57 5.48 2.21
N GLU A 244 -12.80 6.79 2.18
CA GLU A 244 -13.99 7.42 2.76
C GLU A 244 -15.28 6.86 2.15
N THR A 245 -15.38 6.87 0.81
CA THR A 245 -16.56 6.40 0.07
C THR A 245 -16.84 4.93 0.36
N ALA A 246 -15.82 4.06 0.28
CA ALA A 246 -15.95 2.63 0.56
C ALA A 246 -16.37 2.37 2.02
N THR A 247 -15.84 3.15 2.97
CA THR A 247 -16.21 3.05 4.38
C THR A 247 -17.67 3.45 4.59
N ILE A 248 -18.12 4.58 4.03
CA ILE A 248 -19.51 5.03 4.17
C ILE A 248 -20.47 4.02 3.54
N GLN A 249 -20.16 3.51 2.36
CA GLN A 249 -20.96 2.46 1.70
C GLN A 249 -21.02 1.17 2.53
N SER A 250 -19.97 0.85 3.30
CA SER A 250 -19.98 -0.30 4.19
C SER A 250 -20.91 -0.12 5.40
N LEU A 251 -21.17 1.13 5.80
CA LEU A 251 -21.99 1.49 6.97
C LEU A 251 -23.47 1.68 6.62
N THR A 252 -23.82 1.98 5.37
CA THR A 252 -25.21 2.16 4.97
C THR A 252 -25.91 0.80 4.82
N PRO A 253 -27.04 0.54 5.50
CA PRO A 253 -27.83 -0.66 5.26
C PRO A 253 -28.31 -0.65 3.81
N ALA A 254 -28.29 -1.79 3.11
CA ALA A 254 -28.80 -1.81 1.74
C ALA A 254 -30.31 -1.61 1.81
N THR A 255 -30.75 -0.40 1.49
CA THR A 255 -32.13 -0.12 1.14
C THR A 255 -32.37 -0.71 -0.25
N GLY A 256 -32.44 -2.04 -0.31
CA GLY A 256 -32.87 -2.74 -1.52
C GLY A 256 -34.25 -2.21 -1.91
N PRO A 257 -34.42 -1.61 -3.09
CA PRO A 257 -35.73 -1.18 -3.56
C PRO A 257 -36.61 -2.44 -3.62
N GLY A 258 -37.76 -2.37 -2.95
CA GLY A 258 -38.61 -3.52 -2.66
C GLY A 258 -38.71 -4.49 -3.82
N ALA A 259 -38.39 -5.75 -3.57
CA ALA A 259 -38.76 -6.84 -4.46
C ALA A 259 -40.30 -6.75 -4.63
N PRO A 260 -40.82 -6.41 -5.83
CA PRO A 260 -42.25 -6.33 -6.05
C PRO A 260 -42.83 -7.73 -5.83
N GLY A 261 -43.95 -7.77 -5.11
CA GLY A 261 -44.45 -8.97 -4.47
C GLY A 261 -44.54 -10.19 -5.38
N GLN A 262 -43.88 -11.26 -4.97
CA GLN A 262 -44.33 -12.61 -5.29
C GLN A 262 -44.58 -13.33 -3.98
N GLY A 263 -45.88 -13.51 -3.69
CA GLY A 263 -46.36 -14.26 -2.55
C GLY A 263 -45.85 -15.69 -2.58
N GLY A 264 -45.05 -16.04 -1.59
CA GLY A 264 -44.57 -17.39 -1.35
C GLY A 264 -43.66 -17.35 -0.15
N MET A 265 -44.14 -17.81 1.00
CA MET A 265 -43.38 -17.90 2.24
C MET A 265 -42.53 -19.18 2.26
N PRO A 266 -41.19 -19.11 2.16
CA PRO A 266 -40.35 -20.16 2.72
C PRO A 266 -39.77 -19.70 4.07
N ALA A 267 -40.00 -20.52 5.10
CA ALA A 267 -39.63 -20.27 6.50
C ALA A 267 -38.12 -20.37 6.81
N GLY A 268 -37.23 -19.97 5.88
CA GLY A 268 -35.77 -20.15 6.00
C GLY A 268 -34.91 -18.88 6.02
N GLY A 269 -35.49 -17.68 6.05
CA GLY A 269 -34.80 -16.43 5.66
C GLY A 269 -33.91 -15.71 6.69
N MET A 270 -33.94 -16.05 7.99
CA MET A 270 -33.25 -15.23 9.00
C MET A 270 -31.72 -15.38 9.02
N ALA A 271 -31.17 -16.52 8.60
CA ALA A 271 -29.72 -16.71 8.55
C ALA A 271 -29.03 -15.90 7.42
N SER A 272 -29.78 -15.54 6.37
CA SER A 272 -29.26 -14.82 5.20
C SER A 272 -28.98 -13.34 5.47
N ALA A 273 -29.85 -12.67 6.24
CA ALA A 273 -29.68 -11.24 6.53
C ALA A 273 -28.49 -10.95 7.46
N ALA A 274 -28.23 -11.82 8.44
CA ALA A 274 -27.06 -11.70 9.32
C ALA A 274 -25.74 -11.96 8.57
N ALA A 275 -25.74 -12.90 7.63
CA ALA A 275 -24.58 -13.17 6.77
C ALA A 275 -24.31 -11.99 5.79
N ALA A 276 -25.35 -11.37 5.23
CA ALA A 276 -25.23 -10.20 4.37
C ALA A 276 -24.77 -8.94 5.11
N ALA A 277 -25.09 -8.81 6.41
CA ALA A 277 -24.58 -7.75 7.27
C ALA A 277 -23.10 -7.98 7.67
N ALA A 278 -22.67 -9.24 7.83
CA ALA A 278 -21.30 -9.60 8.17
C ALA A 278 -20.28 -9.38 7.03
N GLN A 279 -20.74 -9.19 5.79
CA GLN A 279 -19.87 -9.12 4.59
C GLN A 279 -19.50 -7.71 4.11
N ARG A 280 -19.96 -6.63 4.76
CA ARG A 280 -19.58 -5.26 4.37
C ARG A 280 -18.37 -4.77 5.14
N VAL A 281 -17.26 -5.46 4.92
CA VAL A 281 -15.96 -5.08 5.47
C VAL A 281 -15.22 -4.26 4.42
N LEU A 282 -14.54 -3.19 4.84
CA LEU A 282 -13.63 -2.44 3.97
C LEU A 282 -12.67 -3.43 3.28
N SER A 283 -12.55 -3.32 1.95
CA SER A 283 -11.69 -4.21 1.19
C SER A 283 -10.24 -4.11 1.72
N PRO A 284 -9.49 -5.22 1.77
CA PRO A 284 -8.09 -5.17 2.22
C PRO A 284 -7.25 -4.25 1.32
N GLU A 285 -7.57 -4.17 0.03
CA GLU A 285 -6.90 -3.30 -0.95
C GLU A 285 -7.11 -1.82 -0.66
N THR A 286 -8.36 -1.36 -0.49
CA THR A 286 -8.65 0.04 -0.16
C THR A 286 -8.05 0.44 1.19
N ALA A 287 -8.05 -0.47 2.16
CA ALA A 287 -7.39 -0.22 3.43
C ALA A 287 -5.86 -0.10 3.27
N ALA A 288 -5.23 -0.97 2.47
CA ALA A 288 -3.81 -0.91 2.19
C ALA A 288 -3.40 0.36 1.44
N GLU A 289 -4.20 0.79 0.45
CA GLU A 289 -3.98 2.04 -0.28
C GLU A 289 -4.03 3.26 0.65
N ALA A 290 -5.06 3.34 1.50
CA ALA A 290 -5.20 4.41 2.48
C ALA A 290 -4.02 4.46 3.47
N MET A 291 -3.54 3.29 3.91
CA MET A 291 -2.36 3.20 4.77
C MET A 291 -1.08 3.62 4.05
N ALA A 292 -0.88 3.23 2.78
CA ALA A 292 0.25 3.67 1.98
C ALA A 292 0.23 5.20 1.74
N ALA A 293 -0.95 5.78 1.50
CA ALA A 293 -1.13 7.22 1.40
C ALA A 293 -0.79 7.94 2.71
N SER A 294 -1.20 7.39 3.85
CA SER A 294 -0.83 7.90 5.16
C SER A 294 0.68 7.83 5.41
N ALA A 295 1.32 6.71 5.08
CA ALA A 295 2.76 6.52 5.27
C ALA A 295 3.58 7.49 4.42
N LEU A 296 3.24 7.65 3.15
CA LEU A 296 3.92 8.60 2.26
C LEU A 296 3.77 10.05 2.76
N ALA A 297 2.55 10.44 3.15
CA ALA A 297 2.32 11.79 3.70
C ALA A 297 3.11 12.03 4.99
N ASP A 298 3.22 11.01 5.86
CA ASP A 298 4.02 11.08 7.08
C ASP A 298 5.51 11.26 6.79
N VAL A 299 6.07 10.45 5.88
CA VAL A 299 7.47 10.56 5.47
C VAL A 299 7.77 11.93 4.86
N MET A 300 6.88 12.45 4.00
CA MET A 300 7.02 13.79 3.46
C MET A 300 7.05 14.85 4.57
N LEU A 301 6.12 14.79 5.55
CA LEU A 301 6.10 15.70 6.69
C LEU A 301 7.37 15.60 7.55
N GLN A 302 7.91 14.41 7.75
CA GLN A 302 9.14 14.21 8.51
C GLN A 302 10.36 14.81 7.81
N LEU A 303 10.44 14.69 6.49
CA LEU A 303 11.56 15.20 5.69
C LEU A 303 11.51 16.73 5.50
N SER A 304 10.32 17.30 5.31
CA SER A 304 10.12 18.72 5.01
C SER A 304 8.95 19.32 5.81
N PRO A 305 9.05 19.42 7.15
CA PRO A 305 7.93 19.77 8.04
C PRO A 305 7.32 21.14 7.77
N HIS A 306 8.08 22.10 7.23
CA HIS A 306 7.61 23.47 6.99
C HIS A 306 6.94 23.66 5.63
N GLU A 307 7.33 22.89 4.62
CA GLU A 307 6.84 23.04 3.23
C GLU A 307 5.67 22.10 2.94
N VAL A 308 5.71 20.88 3.48
CA VAL A 308 4.71 19.86 3.19
C VAL A 308 3.29 20.19 3.68
N PRO A 309 3.08 20.87 4.82
CA PRO A 309 1.74 21.30 5.24
C PRO A 309 0.96 22.10 4.19
N SER A 310 1.63 23.04 3.49
CA SER A 310 0.98 23.84 2.43
C SER A 310 0.82 23.03 1.15
N LEU A 311 1.84 22.25 0.79
CA LEU A 311 1.88 21.43 -0.42
C LEU A 311 0.79 20.35 -0.44
N LEU A 312 0.63 19.63 0.69
CA LEU A 312 -0.33 18.55 0.85
C LEU A 312 -1.63 19.00 1.56
N ALA A 313 -1.91 20.31 1.65
CA ALA A 313 -3.10 20.82 2.33
C ALA A 313 -4.42 20.17 1.86
N PRO A 314 -4.66 19.93 0.55
CA PRO A 314 -5.83 19.18 0.09
C PRO A 314 -5.90 17.73 0.59
N THR A 315 -4.77 17.05 0.69
CA THR A 315 -4.70 15.69 1.24
C THR A 315 -5.06 15.69 2.72
N PHE A 316 -4.48 16.61 3.51
CA PHE A 316 -4.80 16.74 4.93
C PHE A 316 -6.26 17.14 5.15
N ARG A 317 -6.82 17.98 4.28
CA ARG A 317 -8.25 18.32 4.34
C ARG A 317 -9.14 17.12 4.06
N ALA A 318 -8.78 16.28 3.08
CA ALA A 318 -9.50 15.04 2.80
C ALA A 318 -9.42 14.05 3.99
N MET A 319 -8.24 13.89 4.59
CA MET A 319 -8.06 13.04 5.78
C MET A 319 -8.91 13.55 6.95
N ALA A 320 -8.86 14.86 7.21
CA ALA A 320 -9.61 15.49 8.30
C ALA A 320 -11.13 15.42 8.07
N ALA A 321 -11.59 15.63 6.83
CA ALA A 321 -12.99 15.49 6.45
C ALA A 321 -13.50 14.05 6.66
N PHE A 322 -12.70 13.05 6.25
CA PHE A 322 -13.06 11.65 6.46
C PHE A 322 -13.13 11.32 7.95
N VAL A 323 -12.14 11.70 8.77
CA VAL A 323 -12.20 11.50 10.23
C VAL A 323 -13.42 12.18 10.86
N ALA A 324 -13.77 13.39 10.38
CA ALA A 324 -14.92 14.16 10.84
C ALA A 324 -16.27 13.77 10.21
N HIS A 325 -16.30 12.73 9.37
CA HIS A 325 -17.46 12.40 8.56
C HIS A 325 -18.65 11.97 9.45
N PRO A 326 -19.86 12.57 9.27
CA PRO A 326 -20.99 12.36 10.17
C PRO A 326 -21.54 10.93 10.17
N ALA A 327 -21.33 10.17 9.08
CA ALA A 327 -21.78 8.78 9.02
C ALA A 327 -20.91 7.79 9.81
N LEU A 328 -19.73 8.20 10.29
CA LEU A 328 -18.86 7.31 11.07
C LEU A 328 -19.37 7.18 12.50
N PRO A 329 -19.77 5.98 12.98
CA PRO A 329 -20.16 5.77 14.36
C PRO A 329 -18.97 5.94 15.32
N ALA A 330 -19.21 6.35 16.57
CA ALA A 330 -18.16 6.50 17.59
C ALA A 330 -17.53 5.17 18.01
N GLN A 331 -18.29 4.08 17.89
CA GLN A 331 -17.90 2.73 18.30
C GLN A 331 -18.35 1.72 17.25
N GLY A 332 -17.82 0.49 17.32
CA GLY A 332 -18.22 -0.61 16.44
C GLY A 332 -17.72 -0.49 15.00
N LEU A 333 -16.72 0.36 14.75
CA LEU A 333 -16.03 0.42 13.46
C LEU A 333 -15.25 -0.88 13.21
N ASN A 334 -15.19 -1.29 11.95
CA ASN A 334 -14.33 -2.39 11.53
C ASN A 334 -12.86 -2.06 11.83
N ILE A 335 -12.07 -3.04 12.29
CA ILE A 335 -10.66 -2.85 12.64
C ILE A 335 -9.83 -2.24 11.51
N LYS A 336 -10.12 -2.55 10.24
CA LYS A 336 -9.43 -1.94 9.09
C LYS A 336 -9.71 -0.45 8.98
N VAL A 337 -10.96 -0.04 9.21
CA VAL A 337 -11.35 1.38 9.22
C VAL A 337 -10.67 2.09 10.39
N VAL A 338 -10.63 1.46 11.57
CA VAL A 338 -9.92 2.00 12.74
C VAL A 338 -8.43 2.21 12.41
N ASN A 339 -7.76 1.23 11.80
CA ASN A 339 -6.36 1.35 11.40
C ASN A 339 -6.12 2.50 10.40
N VAL A 340 -7.03 2.69 9.44
CA VAL A 340 -6.96 3.79 8.48
C VAL A 340 -7.12 5.15 9.17
N LEU A 341 -8.11 5.28 10.07
CA LEU A 341 -8.33 6.50 10.84
C LEU A 341 -7.14 6.80 11.77
N GLU A 342 -6.53 5.77 12.36
CA GLU A 342 -5.31 5.88 13.15
C GLU A 342 -4.14 6.46 12.35
N GLY A 343 -3.90 5.95 11.13
CA GLY A 343 -2.87 6.50 10.24
C GLY A 343 -3.13 7.98 9.92
N PHE A 344 -4.36 8.33 9.54
CA PHE A 344 -4.71 9.70 9.23
C PHE A 344 -4.60 10.64 10.43
N LEU A 345 -5.02 10.20 11.62
CA LEU A 345 -4.87 10.97 12.85
C LEU A 345 -3.40 11.15 13.27
N GLU A 346 -2.55 10.16 13.00
CA GLU A 346 -1.11 10.26 13.24
C GLU A 346 -0.48 11.36 12.36
N VAL A 347 -0.78 11.34 11.06
CA VAL A 347 -0.34 12.36 10.09
C VAL A 347 -0.85 13.75 10.48
N LEU A 348 -2.15 13.88 10.73
CA LEU A 348 -2.77 15.15 11.13
C LEU A 348 -2.20 15.66 12.47
N GLY A 349 -1.96 14.77 13.43
CA GLY A 349 -1.31 15.10 14.69
C GLY A 349 0.05 15.77 14.48
N ARG A 350 0.88 15.26 13.56
CA ARG A 350 2.15 15.90 13.20
C ARG A 350 1.97 17.26 12.55
N VAL A 351 1.00 17.38 11.62
CA VAL A 351 0.67 18.69 11.02
C VAL A 351 0.34 19.71 12.11
N PHE A 352 -0.45 19.34 13.10
CA PHE A 352 -0.84 20.24 14.19
C PHE A 352 0.27 20.52 15.20
N MET A 353 1.23 19.61 15.38
CA MET A 353 2.43 19.90 16.17
C MET A 353 3.32 20.95 15.50
N VAL A 354 3.46 20.88 14.17
CA VAL A 354 4.31 21.82 13.40
C VAL A 354 3.58 23.14 13.13
N SER A 355 2.29 23.08 12.84
CA SER A 355 1.44 24.23 12.51
C SER A 355 0.07 24.11 13.19
N PRO A 356 -0.04 24.48 14.48
CA PRO A 356 -1.31 24.42 15.22
C PRO A 356 -2.45 25.19 14.54
N ALA A 357 -2.13 26.31 13.89
CA ALA A 357 -3.11 27.12 13.15
C ALA A 357 -3.76 26.38 11.97
N ALA A 358 -3.13 25.31 11.45
CA ALA A 358 -3.70 24.50 10.38
C ALA A 358 -5.00 23.80 10.80
N PHE A 359 -5.24 23.59 12.10
CA PHE A 359 -6.45 22.94 12.59
C PHE A 359 -7.73 23.60 12.08
N ALA A 360 -7.87 24.91 12.24
CA ALA A 360 -9.05 25.65 11.80
C ALA A 360 -9.19 25.67 10.27
N ALA A 361 -8.06 25.67 9.54
CA ALA A 361 -8.05 25.69 8.07
C ALA A 361 -8.38 24.32 7.44
N LEU A 362 -8.03 23.23 8.12
CA LEU A 362 -8.31 21.86 7.67
C LEU A 362 -9.70 21.39 8.10
N ILE A 363 -10.18 21.83 9.26
CA ILE A 363 -11.48 21.47 9.81
C ILE A 363 -12.26 22.76 10.07
N PRO A 364 -12.89 23.34 9.03
CA PRO A 364 -13.63 24.58 9.20
C PRO A 364 -14.73 24.38 10.24
N ALA A 365 -14.88 25.35 11.14
CA ALA A 365 -16.10 25.49 11.92
C ALA A 365 -17.24 25.62 10.90
N HIS A 366 -18.33 24.87 11.09
CA HIS A 366 -19.44 24.90 10.14
C HIS A 366 -19.89 26.37 9.96
N ASP A 367 -20.18 26.79 8.73
CA ASP A 367 -20.80 28.11 8.52
C ASP A 367 -22.20 28.09 9.15
N ASP A 368 -22.29 28.59 10.39
CA ASP A 368 -23.53 28.74 11.16
C ASP A 368 -24.62 29.51 10.39
N GLN A 369 -24.23 30.23 9.33
CA GLN A 369 -25.13 31.02 8.51
C GLN A 369 -26.19 30.20 7.76
N HIS A 370 -25.91 28.96 7.35
CA HIS A 370 -26.91 28.16 6.64
C HIS A 370 -27.88 27.41 7.58
N GLN A 371 -27.47 27.08 8.80
CA GLN A 371 -28.36 26.43 9.77
C GLN A 371 -29.34 27.41 10.43
N GLN A 372 -28.94 28.66 10.67
CA GLN A 372 -29.86 29.67 11.22
C GLN A 372 -31.02 30.00 10.25
N GLN A 373 -30.79 29.96 8.94
CA GLN A 373 -31.89 30.14 7.96
C GLN A 373 -32.85 28.96 7.90
N GLN A 374 -32.39 27.72 8.10
CA GLN A 374 -33.30 26.55 8.12
C GLN A 374 -34.08 26.43 9.44
N GLN A 375 -33.49 26.82 10.57
CA GLN A 375 -34.18 26.79 11.86
C GLN A 375 -35.35 27.79 11.95
N HIS A 376 -35.32 28.88 11.18
CA HIS A 376 -36.44 29.84 11.17
C HIS A 376 -37.70 29.35 10.44
N HIS A 377 -37.66 28.21 9.73
CA HIS A 377 -38.83 27.67 9.02
C HIS A 377 -39.43 26.39 9.63
N GLN A 378 -38.78 25.75 10.61
CA GLN A 378 -39.36 24.61 11.34
C GLN A 378 -39.88 25.06 12.70
N GLY A 379 -41.12 25.53 12.70
CA GLY A 379 -41.87 25.87 13.90
C GLY A 379 -42.09 24.68 14.84
N GLN A 380 -41.78 24.90 16.11
CA GLN A 380 -42.43 24.36 17.32
C GLN A 380 -42.95 22.91 17.23
N GLY A 381 -42.04 21.94 17.22
CA GLY A 381 -42.36 20.51 17.23
C GLY A 381 -41.54 19.67 18.21
N GLY A 382 -41.36 20.12 19.46
CA GLY A 382 -41.20 19.32 20.70
C GLY A 382 -40.15 18.19 20.85
N GLN A 383 -39.44 17.72 19.82
CA GLN A 383 -38.40 16.69 19.99
C GLN A 383 -37.05 17.35 20.17
N GLN A 384 -36.48 17.21 21.38
CA GLN A 384 -35.06 17.45 21.67
C GLN A 384 -34.20 16.42 20.91
N GLY A 385 -34.14 16.53 19.59
CA GLY A 385 -33.12 15.87 18.79
C GLY A 385 -31.80 16.55 19.13
N GLY A 386 -30.87 15.79 19.73
CA GLY A 386 -29.54 16.30 20.08
C GLY A 386 -28.93 17.01 18.88
N ALA A 387 -28.57 18.28 19.06
CA ALA A 387 -27.97 19.08 18.01
C ALA A 387 -26.78 18.31 17.42
N ALA A 388 -26.81 18.07 16.11
CA ALA A 388 -25.76 17.32 15.44
C ALA A 388 -24.41 18.01 15.71
N ALA A 389 -23.53 17.33 16.43
CA ALA A 389 -22.21 17.84 16.77
C ALA A 389 -21.48 18.31 15.50
N GLY A 390 -20.91 19.52 15.50
CA GLY A 390 -20.18 20.06 14.35
C GLY A 390 -18.96 19.21 13.96
N PRO A 391 -18.36 19.43 12.77
CA PRO A 391 -17.24 18.64 12.26
C PRO A 391 -16.03 18.63 13.21
N GLN A 392 -15.70 19.76 13.84
CA GLN A 392 -14.63 19.84 14.83
C GLN A 392 -14.90 18.96 16.06
N SER A 393 -16.14 18.96 16.56
CA SER A 393 -16.52 18.12 17.70
C SER A 393 -16.42 16.63 17.35
N ARG A 394 -16.96 16.22 16.20
CA ARG A 394 -16.85 14.84 15.71
C ARG A 394 -15.40 14.40 15.51
N PHE A 395 -14.56 15.29 14.97
CA PHE A 395 -13.14 15.02 14.78
C PHE A 395 -12.44 14.78 16.13
N ILE A 396 -12.63 15.67 17.10
CA ILE A 396 -12.06 15.53 18.45
C ILE A 396 -12.57 14.27 19.14
N ASP A 397 -13.86 13.95 18.98
CA ASP A 397 -14.43 12.70 19.51
C ASP A 397 -13.73 11.46 18.96
N LYS A 398 -13.54 11.38 17.64
CA LYS A 398 -12.79 10.28 17.02
C LYS A 398 -11.36 10.25 17.50
N TRP A 399 -10.72 11.41 17.55
CA TRP A 399 -9.34 11.51 17.98
C TRP A 399 -9.17 10.98 19.40
N LEU A 400 -9.94 11.49 20.36
CA LEU A 400 -9.87 11.03 21.75
C LEU A 400 -10.21 9.54 21.87
N THR A 401 -11.11 9.03 21.03
CA THR A 401 -11.47 7.60 21.03
C THR A 401 -10.31 6.74 20.56
N VAL A 402 -9.68 7.11 19.46
CA VAL A 402 -8.51 6.42 18.92
C VAL A 402 -7.29 6.57 19.86
N ALA A 403 -7.05 7.77 20.40
CA ALA A 403 -5.95 8.04 21.31
C ALA A 403 -6.10 7.34 22.67
N SER A 404 -7.33 7.08 23.14
CA SER A 404 -7.56 6.35 24.39
C SER A 404 -7.60 4.83 24.20
N ALA A 405 -7.61 4.33 22.97
CA ALA A 405 -7.61 2.91 22.69
C ALA A 405 -6.31 2.26 23.23
N ARG A 406 -6.48 1.22 24.05
CA ARG A 406 -5.40 0.36 24.51
C ARG A 406 -5.48 -0.95 23.75
N PHE A 407 -4.41 -1.28 23.04
CA PHE A 407 -4.31 -2.57 22.35
C PHE A 407 -4.22 -3.70 23.37
N LEU A 408 -4.86 -4.83 23.05
CA LEU A 408 -4.82 -6.01 23.91
C LEU A 408 -3.38 -6.47 24.13
N GLU A 409 -2.53 -6.31 23.13
CA GLU A 409 -1.09 -6.58 23.16
C GLU A 409 -0.35 -5.76 24.23
N GLU A 410 -0.77 -4.52 24.49
CA GLU A 410 -0.22 -3.74 25.60
C GLU A 410 -0.66 -4.29 26.95
N VAL A 411 -1.91 -4.72 27.04
CA VAL A 411 -2.48 -5.33 28.26
C VAL A 411 -1.82 -6.68 28.55
N ILE A 412 -1.54 -7.48 27.51
CA ILE A 412 -0.89 -8.79 27.59
C ILE A 412 0.64 -8.67 27.70
N GLY A 413 1.23 -7.50 27.40
CA GLY A 413 2.66 -7.24 27.55
C GLY A 413 3.53 -7.65 26.36
N VAL A 414 2.96 -7.73 25.15
CA VAL A 414 3.70 -7.98 23.90
C VAL A 414 4.50 -6.73 23.53
N LYS A 415 5.76 -6.68 23.97
CA LYS A 415 6.62 -5.47 23.95
C LYS A 415 6.70 -4.75 22.60
N THR A 416 6.79 -5.50 21.50
CA THR A 416 6.96 -4.94 20.14
C THR A 416 5.69 -4.26 19.64
N MET A 417 4.54 -4.94 19.70
CA MET A 417 3.25 -4.36 19.30
C MET A 417 2.83 -3.22 20.24
N ALA A 418 3.18 -3.32 21.52
CA ALA A 418 2.95 -2.27 22.51
C ALA A 418 3.73 -0.97 22.24
N MET A 419 4.79 -0.98 21.41
CA MET A 419 5.48 0.26 21.05
C MET A 419 4.66 1.13 20.10
N LEU A 420 4.00 0.54 19.11
CA LEU A 420 3.25 1.31 18.11
C LEU A 420 2.07 2.04 18.74
N GLY A 421 1.28 1.35 19.58
CA GLY A 421 0.17 1.97 20.30
C GLY A 421 0.63 3.11 21.22
N ARG A 422 1.70 2.89 22.00
CA ARG A 422 2.31 3.95 22.84
C ARG A 422 2.80 5.14 22.02
N TYR A 423 3.41 4.88 20.86
CA TYR A 423 3.89 5.93 19.97
C TYR A 423 2.75 6.82 19.49
N ARG A 424 1.67 6.22 18.98
CA ARG A 424 0.47 6.93 18.50
C ARG A 424 -0.18 7.78 19.59
N ARG A 425 -0.30 7.26 20.81
CA ARG A 425 -0.84 8.03 21.94
C ARG A 425 0.03 9.22 22.31
N ARG A 426 1.36 9.08 22.26
CA ARG A 426 2.28 10.20 22.48
C ARG A 426 2.12 11.28 21.41
N ILE A 427 2.00 10.89 20.14
CA ILE A 427 1.76 11.84 19.04
C ILE A 427 0.43 12.58 19.28
N ALA A 428 -0.65 11.86 19.57
CA ALA A 428 -1.96 12.44 19.86
C ALA A 428 -1.93 13.42 21.05
N THR A 429 -1.25 13.04 22.13
CA THR A 429 -1.10 13.88 23.33
C THR A 429 -0.30 15.14 23.00
N ALA A 430 0.86 14.99 22.34
CA ALA A 430 1.72 16.10 21.97
C ALA A 430 1.03 17.09 21.02
N SER A 431 0.25 16.59 20.06
CA SER A 431 -0.52 17.45 19.16
C SER A 431 -1.65 18.19 19.87
N LEU A 432 -2.35 17.56 20.82
CA LEU A 432 -3.37 18.26 21.62
C LEU A 432 -2.72 19.33 22.49
N CYS A 433 -1.59 19.04 23.13
CA CYS A 433 -0.81 20.03 23.86
C CYS A 433 -0.35 21.19 22.97
N ALA A 434 0.08 20.92 21.74
CA ALA A 434 0.48 21.95 20.78
C ALA A 434 -0.69 22.86 20.40
N LEU A 435 -1.88 22.30 20.16
CA LEU A 435 -3.10 23.08 19.91
C LEU A 435 -3.47 23.97 21.09
N VAL A 436 -3.42 23.42 22.31
CA VAL A 436 -3.70 24.17 23.55
C VAL A 436 -2.69 25.30 23.77
N ALA A 437 -1.40 25.00 23.65
CA ALA A 437 -0.33 25.98 23.84
C ALA A 437 -0.39 27.13 22.84
N ALA A 438 -0.83 26.85 21.60
CA ALA A 438 -0.97 27.86 20.55
C ALA A 438 -2.29 28.64 20.61
N GLY A 439 -3.20 28.33 21.55
CA GLY A 439 -4.54 28.92 21.57
C GLY A 439 -5.39 28.52 20.35
N ALA A 440 -4.99 27.47 19.63
CA ALA A 440 -5.69 26.91 18.47
C ALA A 440 -6.67 25.79 18.88
N THR A 441 -6.97 25.69 20.17
CA THR A 441 -7.87 24.69 20.74
C THR A 441 -9.26 24.85 20.14
N PRO A 442 -9.86 23.80 19.56
CA PRO A 442 -11.26 23.86 19.14
C PRO A 442 -12.16 24.14 20.35
N PRO A 443 -13.15 25.03 20.23
CA PRO A 443 -14.15 25.27 21.28
C PRO A 443 -14.77 23.96 21.77
N ALA A 444 -15.04 23.02 20.85
CA ALA A 444 -15.57 21.69 21.15
C ALA A 444 -14.76 20.88 22.20
N LEU A 445 -13.45 21.11 22.34
CA LEU A 445 -12.62 20.44 23.36
C LEU A 445 -12.83 21.06 24.76
N LEU A 446 -13.10 22.36 24.83
CA LEU A 446 -13.22 23.14 26.05
C LEU A 446 -14.67 23.20 26.56
N ASP A 447 -15.63 23.27 25.63
CA ASP A 447 -17.06 23.45 25.96
C ASP A 447 -17.71 22.16 26.49
N THR A 448 -17.08 21.00 26.26
CA THR A 448 -17.57 19.70 26.71
C THR A 448 -16.65 19.15 27.81
N PRO A 449 -17.05 19.19 29.10
CA PRO A 449 -16.22 18.72 30.21
C PRO A 449 -15.72 17.28 30.05
N ALA A 450 -16.52 16.42 29.38
CA ALA A 450 -16.14 15.05 29.08
C ALA A 450 -14.95 14.97 28.10
N HIS A 451 -14.86 15.87 27.11
CA HIS A 451 -13.71 15.93 26.20
C HIS A 451 -12.46 16.37 26.93
N THR A 452 -12.56 17.42 27.75
CA THR A 452 -11.42 17.91 28.55
C THR A 452 -10.92 16.82 29.51
N ALA A 453 -11.83 16.16 30.23
CA ALA A 453 -11.46 15.07 31.14
C ALA A 453 -10.77 13.92 30.41
N ARG A 454 -11.29 13.48 29.25
CA ARG A 454 -10.66 12.44 28.43
C ARG A 454 -9.27 12.86 27.94
N ALA A 455 -9.13 14.10 27.46
CA ALA A 455 -7.85 14.64 27.02
C ALA A 455 -6.80 14.66 28.14
N CYS A 456 -7.20 14.98 29.38
CA CYS A 456 -6.32 14.94 30.55
C CYS A 456 -5.91 13.51 30.99
N THR A 457 -6.60 12.47 30.50
CA THR A 457 -6.28 11.06 30.83
C THR A 457 -5.42 10.35 29.79
N LEU A 458 -5.17 11.00 28.64
CA LEU A 458 -4.21 10.53 27.63
C LEU A 458 -2.78 10.64 28.17
#